data_AF-A0A2N1QK95-F1
#
_entry.id   AF-A0A2N1QK95-F1
#
_cell.length_a   1.000
_cell.length_b   1.000
_cell.length_c   1.000
_cell.angle_alpha   90.00
_cell.angle_beta   90.00
_cell.angle_gamma   90.00
#
_symmetry.space_group_name_H-M   'P 1'
#
loop_
_entity.id
_entity.type
_entity.pdbx_description
1 polymer ?
#
loop_
_entity_poly.entity_id
_entity_poly.type
_entity_poly.pdbx_seq_one_letter_code
_entity_poly.pdbx_strand_id
1 'polypeptide(L)'
;MMKSYYNLLFKRRSIRRFDPSLSVSKEELALINQKIESLIPLNSDIKTAFKIVKSEETTAKFGEYCIMAYSGEHPMKLLNIGYMLEQLDLFFVSINIGACWYGMAKTKEKMLDGLVYVIMIAFGKVTEVSYRTSSGEFNRKNITELWQGDFNQDIKNAAILAPSACNSQPWRIESTESQLSIYRKKSVRTIMTPRIRAYFNMIDMGIFLCFIDVLFDYYQIKYQKEFPSTFESNSDLVKIATYRVNN
;
A
#
# COMPACT_ATOMS: atom_id res chain seq x y z
N MET A 1 3.06 5.20 -16.40
CA MET A 1 3.32 6.35 -15.48
C MET A 1 3.88 5.89 -14.13
N MET A 2 3.65 4.64 -13.73
CA MET A 2 4.11 4.06 -12.48
C MET A 2 5.55 3.52 -12.56
N LYS A 3 6.12 3.33 -13.76
CA LYS A 3 7.48 2.82 -13.97
C LYS A 3 8.57 3.58 -13.21
N SER A 4 8.38 4.88 -12.96
CA SER A 4 9.31 5.71 -12.19
C SER A 4 9.41 5.29 -10.72
N TYR A 5 8.42 4.55 -10.21
CA TYR A 5 8.42 4.03 -8.84
C TYR A 5 9.14 2.69 -8.67
N TYR A 6 9.57 2.04 -9.75
CA TYR A 6 10.22 0.73 -9.68
C TYR A 6 11.40 0.71 -8.67
N ASN A 7 12.33 1.67 -8.80
CA ASN A 7 13.48 1.75 -7.91
C ASN A 7 13.09 2.09 -6.45
N LEU A 8 11.92 2.70 -6.24
CA LEU A 8 11.44 3.11 -4.92
C LEU A 8 10.87 1.92 -4.14
N LEU A 9 10.38 0.87 -4.82
CA LEU A 9 9.90 -0.37 -4.19
C LEU A 9 10.95 -0.98 -3.27
N PHE A 10 12.23 -0.90 -3.67
CA PHE A 10 13.37 -1.47 -2.95
C PHE A 10 13.90 -0.56 -1.84
N LYS A 11 13.66 0.76 -1.93
CA LYS A 11 14.14 1.77 -0.98
C LYS A 11 13.16 2.03 0.16
N ARG A 12 11.85 2.01 -0.14
CA ARG A 12 10.77 2.37 0.79
C ARG A 12 10.92 1.62 2.11
N ARG A 13 10.70 2.29 3.25
CA ARG A 13 10.74 1.70 4.60
C ARG A 13 9.68 2.33 5.48
N SER A 14 9.09 1.57 6.40
CA SER A 14 8.24 2.14 7.45
C SER A 14 9.11 2.89 8.46
N ILE A 15 9.03 4.21 8.44
CA ILE A 15 9.85 5.12 9.25
C ILE A 15 9.01 5.70 10.39
N ARG A 16 9.50 5.60 11.63
CA ARG A 16 8.85 6.11 12.84
C ARG A 16 9.72 7.09 13.63
N ARG A 17 10.96 7.30 13.17
CA ARG A 17 11.91 8.26 13.70
C ARG A 17 12.21 9.22 12.57
N PHE A 18 11.91 10.48 12.81
CA PHE A 18 12.08 11.57 11.86
C PHE A 18 13.18 12.49 12.37
N ASP A 19 13.75 13.29 11.49
CA ASP A 19 14.78 14.25 11.89
C ASP A 19 14.11 15.45 12.58
N PRO A 20 14.34 15.67 13.89
CA PRO A 20 13.68 16.77 14.62
C PRO A 20 14.23 18.15 14.25
N SER A 21 15.36 18.22 13.52
CA SER A 21 15.93 19.48 13.03
C SER A 21 15.40 19.89 11.66
N LEU A 22 14.67 19.00 10.98
CA LEU A 22 14.07 19.22 9.68
C LEU A 22 12.55 19.29 9.78
N SER A 23 11.92 19.93 8.81
CA SER A 23 10.46 20.04 8.68
C SER A 23 10.08 19.93 7.21
N VAL A 24 8.89 19.38 6.95
CA VAL A 24 8.33 19.34 5.59
C VAL A 24 8.02 20.76 5.14
N SER A 25 8.66 21.20 4.05
CA SER A 25 8.51 22.57 3.57
C SER A 25 7.12 22.83 2.97
N LYS A 26 6.78 24.11 2.77
CA LYS A 26 5.52 24.49 2.11
C LYS A 26 5.46 23.98 0.67
N GLU A 27 6.58 24.04 -0.03
CA GLU A 27 6.74 23.57 -1.40
C GLU A 27 6.55 22.05 -1.47
N GLU A 28 7.08 21.31 -0.49
CA GLU A 28 6.88 19.87 -0.39
C GLU A 28 5.43 19.51 -0.07
N LEU A 29 4.77 20.22 0.85
CA LEU A 29 3.34 20.05 1.10
C LEU A 29 2.51 20.33 -0.17
N ALA A 30 2.88 21.34 -0.97
CA ALA A 30 2.23 21.62 -2.24
C ALA A 30 2.42 20.47 -3.25
N LEU A 31 3.63 19.93 -3.36
CA LEU A 31 3.93 18.76 -4.20
C LEU A 31 3.13 17.52 -3.76
N ILE A 32 2.98 17.30 -2.45
CA ILE A 32 2.18 16.20 -1.90
C ILE A 32 0.70 16.37 -2.27
N ASN A 33 0.15 17.58 -2.14
CA ASN A 33 -1.24 17.85 -2.52
C ASN A 33 -1.45 17.65 -4.03
N GLN A 34 -0.54 18.15 -4.88
CA GLN A 34 -0.58 17.90 -6.32
C GLN A 34 -0.53 16.39 -6.63
N LYS A 35 0.31 15.64 -5.90
CA LYS A 35 0.40 14.19 -6.06
C LYS A 35 -0.89 13.49 -5.66
N ILE A 36 -1.54 13.94 -4.58
CA ILE A 36 -2.83 13.41 -4.11
C ILE A 36 -3.91 13.55 -5.19
N GLU A 37 -3.98 14.70 -5.86
CA GLU A 37 -4.92 14.96 -6.96
C GLU A 37 -4.67 14.05 -8.17
N SER A 38 -3.44 13.58 -8.35
CA SER A 38 -3.02 12.72 -9.46
C SER A 38 -3.07 11.22 -9.13
N LEU A 39 -3.58 10.80 -7.97
CA LEU A 39 -3.59 9.40 -7.58
C LEU A 39 -4.56 8.60 -8.46
N ILE A 40 -4.10 7.43 -8.93
CA ILE A 40 -4.90 6.56 -9.77
C ILE A 40 -5.67 5.58 -8.87
N PRO A 41 -7.01 5.54 -8.89
CA PRO A 41 -7.76 4.54 -8.15
C PRO A 41 -7.73 3.16 -8.84
N LEU A 42 -7.93 2.08 -8.08
CA LEU A 42 -8.23 0.75 -8.65
C LEU A 42 -9.62 0.72 -9.30
N ASN A 43 -10.56 1.49 -8.74
CA ASN A 43 -11.91 1.64 -9.24
C ASN A 43 -12.32 3.10 -9.09
N SER A 44 -12.52 3.77 -10.23
CA SER A 44 -12.86 5.20 -10.33
C SER A 44 -14.26 5.55 -9.80
N ASP A 45 -15.15 4.57 -9.65
CA ASP A 45 -16.50 4.78 -9.13
C ASP A 45 -16.49 4.98 -7.60
N ILE A 46 -15.37 4.64 -6.93
CA ILE A 46 -15.22 4.79 -5.49
C ILE A 46 -14.75 6.20 -5.18
N LYS A 47 -15.65 7.01 -4.62
CA LYS A 47 -15.29 8.32 -4.09
C LYS A 47 -14.29 8.19 -2.93
N THR A 48 -13.22 8.97 -2.99
CA THR A 48 -12.19 9.06 -1.97
C THR A 48 -11.83 10.51 -1.70
N ALA A 49 -11.33 10.78 -0.49
CA ALA A 49 -10.75 12.07 -0.14
C ALA A 49 -9.53 11.84 0.75
N PHE A 50 -8.56 12.75 0.64
CA PHE A 50 -7.35 12.73 1.44
C PHE A 50 -7.15 14.11 2.06
N LYS A 51 -6.78 14.14 3.34
CA LYS A 51 -6.57 15.38 4.09
C LYS A 51 -5.26 15.31 4.84
N ILE A 52 -4.41 16.31 4.65
CA ILE A 52 -3.21 16.50 5.45
C ILE A 52 -3.58 17.27 6.72
N VAL A 53 -3.18 16.75 7.87
CA VAL A 53 -3.31 17.39 9.18
C VAL A 53 -1.98 17.31 9.92
N LYS A 54 -1.74 18.17 10.90
CA LYS A 54 -0.60 17.97 11.80
C LYS A 54 -0.83 16.72 12.65
N SER A 55 0.24 16.01 12.98
CA SER A 55 0.13 14.80 13.80
C SER A 55 -0.50 15.06 15.16
N GLU A 56 -0.28 16.25 15.74
CA GLU A 56 -0.85 16.70 17.02
C GLU A 56 -2.38 16.81 17.03
N GLU A 57 -3.02 16.90 15.86
CA GLU A 57 -4.48 16.88 15.70
C GLU A 57 -5.06 15.46 15.78
N THR A 58 -4.20 14.45 15.86
CA THR A 58 -4.54 13.02 15.91
C THR A 58 -3.91 12.36 17.13
N THR A 59 -4.07 11.04 17.27
CA THR A 59 -3.34 10.26 18.28
C THR A 59 -2.06 9.64 17.73
N ALA A 60 -1.55 10.11 16.58
CA ALA A 60 -0.26 9.65 16.04
C ALA A 60 0.87 10.04 17.00
N LYS A 61 1.80 9.11 17.24
CA LYS A 61 2.93 9.28 18.18
C LYS A 61 4.22 9.77 17.53
N PHE A 62 4.23 9.93 16.21
CA PHE A 62 5.40 10.26 15.41
C PHE A 62 4.95 10.88 14.09
N GLY A 63 5.89 11.51 13.39
CA GLY A 63 5.63 12.25 12.17
C GLY A 63 5.21 13.68 12.48
N GLU A 64 5.52 14.60 11.58
CA GLU A 64 5.11 15.99 11.66
C GLU A 64 3.64 16.15 11.24
N TYR A 65 3.24 15.40 10.22
CA TYR A 65 1.93 15.41 9.63
C TYR A 65 1.36 14.00 9.48
N CYS A 66 0.05 13.93 9.28
CA CYS A 66 -0.66 12.73 8.88
C CYS A 66 -1.46 13.01 7.61
N ILE A 67 -1.43 12.09 6.64
CA ILE A 67 -2.46 12.03 5.58
C ILE A 67 -3.55 11.10 6.09
N MET A 68 -4.75 11.65 6.24
CA MET A 68 -5.95 10.90 6.53
C MET A 68 -6.67 10.54 5.23
N ALA A 69 -7.07 9.28 5.10
CA ALA A 69 -7.80 8.78 3.94
C ALA A 69 -9.25 8.47 4.30
N TYR A 70 -10.15 8.90 3.43
CA TYR A 70 -11.59 8.72 3.54
C TYR A 70 -12.13 8.04 2.28
N SER A 71 -13.18 7.25 2.41
CA SER A 71 -13.81 6.57 1.27
C SER A 71 -15.32 6.43 1.45
N GLY A 72 -16.03 6.42 0.32
CA GLY A 72 -17.44 6.03 0.27
C GLY A 72 -17.61 4.53 0.53
N GLU A 73 -18.83 4.12 0.86
CA GLU A 73 -19.13 2.70 1.06
C GLU A 73 -19.04 1.95 -0.27
N HIS A 74 -18.16 0.94 -0.32
CA HIS A 74 -17.99 0.07 -1.49
C HIS A 74 -17.24 -1.21 -1.08
N PRO A 75 -17.55 -2.39 -1.65
CA PRO A 75 -16.85 -3.64 -1.32
C PRO A 75 -15.32 -3.58 -1.52
N MET A 76 -14.86 -2.77 -2.49
CA MET A 76 -13.44 -2.58 -2.78
C MET A 76 -12.81 -1.37 -2.06
N LYS A 77 -13.51 -0.64 -1.19
CA LYS A 77 -13.02 0.63 -0.63
C LYS A 77 -11.64 0.52 0.02
N LEU A 78 -11.38 -0.58 0.74
CA LEU A 78 -10.11 -0.82 1.41
C LEU A 78 -8.98 -1.15 0.43
N LEU A 79 -9.27 -1.94 -0.61
CA LEU A 79 -8.32 -2.21 -1.70
C LEU A 79 -7.94 -0.90 -2.41
N ASN A 80 -8.95 -0.09 -2.72
CA ASN A 80 -8.77 1.17 -3.42
C ASN A 80 -7.90 2.15 -2.63
N ILE A 81 -8.18 2.34 -1.34
CA ILE A 81 -7.36 3.18 -0.45
C ILE A 81 -5.94 2.64 -0.33
N GLY A 82 -5.76 1.32 -0.15
CA GLY A 82 -4.44 0.70 -0.10
C GLY A 82 -3.60 0.99 -1.35
N TYR A 83 -4.20 0.84 -2.52
CA TYR A 83 -3.56 1.08 -3.80
C TYR A 83 -3.20 2.55 -4.03
N MET A 84 -4.12 3.47 -3.73
CA MET A 84 -3.90 4.91 -3.90
C MET A 84 -2.83 5.42 -2.94
N LEU A 85 -2.88 5.03 -1.67
CA LEU A 85 -1.91 5.49 -0.67
C LEU A 85 -0.52 4.88 -0.87
N GLU A 86 -0.38 3.69 -1.46
CA GLU A 86 0.96 3.15 -1.76
C GLU A 86 1.67 3.96 -2.86
N GLN A 87 0.93 4.49 -3.85
CA GLN A 87 1.52 5.44 -4.82
C GLN A 87 2.08 6.68 -4.12
N LEU A 88 1.41 7.14 -3.05
CA LEU A 88 1.84 8.27 -2.25
C LEU A 88 3.02 7.94 -1.33
N ASP A 89 3.01 6.75 -0.71
CA ASP A 89 4.12 6.22 0.09
C ASP A 89 5.40 6.09 -0.77
N LEU A 90 5.29 5.60 -2.01
CA LEU A 90 6.39 5.56 -2.96
C LEU A 90 6.83 6.95 -3.39
N PHE A 91 5.90 7.87 -3.65
CA PHE A 91 6.23 9.26 -3.96
C PHE A 91 7.01 9.95 -2.84
N PHE A 92 6.67 9.71 -1.58
CA PHE A 92 7.42 10.25 -0.44
C PHE A 92 8.90 9.85 -0.44
N VAL A 93 9.21 8.63 -0.85
CA VAL A 93 10.61 8.19 -1.02
C VAL A 93 11.34 9.04 -2.06
N SER A 94 10.67 9.47 -3.13
CA SER A 94 11.28 10.28 -4.20
C SER A 94 11.64 11.71 -3.78
N ILE A 95 11.06 12.22 -2.69
CA ILE A 95 11.28 13.57 -2.18
C ILE A 95 11.84 13.59 -0.74
N ASN A 96 12.45 12.47 -0.31
CA ASN A 96 13.07 12.33 1.01
C ASN A 96 12.13 12.64 2.19
N ILE A 97 10.89 12.14 2.08
CA ILE A 97 9.91 12.15 3.15
C ILE A 97 9.73 10.72 3.66
N GLY A 98 9.91 10.55 4.97
CA GLY A 98 9.67 9.27 5.63
C GLY A 98 8.18 9.09 5.87
N ALA A 99 7.71 7.85 5.83
CA ALA A 99 6.31 7.54 6.05
C ALA A 99 6.11 6.24 6.83
N CYS A 100 5.00 6.17 7.56
CA CYS A 100 4.52 4.94 8.18
C CYS A 100 2.99 4.88 8.17
N TRP A 101 2.47 3.84 7.54
CA TRP A 101 1.09 3.38 7.70
C TRP A 101 0.74 3.23 9.19
N TYR A 102 -0.30 3.92 9.64
CA TYR A 102 -0.63 4.02 11.05
C TYR A 102 -2.08 3.64 11.34
N GLY A 103 -2.39 2.35 11.21
CA GLY A 103 -3.73 1.82 11.45
C GLY A 103 -4.28 1.99 12.87
N MET A 104 -3.41 2.10 13.88
CA MET A 104 -3.83 2.25 15.29
C MET A 104 -4.05 3.70 15.73
N ALA A 105 -3.61 4.68 14.92
CA ALA A 105 -3.84 6.09 15.22
C ALA A 105 -5.31 6.45 14.96
N LYS A 106 -5.81 7.38 15.76
CA LYS A 106 -7.21 7.82 15.75
C LYS A 106 -7.26 9.31 15.45
N THR A 107 -8.32 9.68 14.75
CA THR A 107 -8.76 11.06 14.53
C THR A 107 -10.10 11.30 15.23
N LYS A 108 -10.43 12.56 15.54
CA LYS A 108 -11.79 12.99 15.90
C LYS A 108 -12.68 13.16 14.66
N GLU A 109 -12.10 13.52 13.52
CA GLU A 109 -12.82 13.71 12.26
C GLU A 109 -13.08 12.34 11.59
N LYS A 110 -14.21 11.71 11.95
CA LYS A 110 -14.57 10.38 11.41
C LYS A 110 -15.18 10.42 10.02
N MET A 111 -15.61 11.60 9.59
CA MET A 111 -16.30 11.84 8.34
C MET A 111 -15.75 13.09 7.67
N LEU A 112 -15.66 13.07 6.34
CA LEU A 112 -15.32 14.23 5.51
C LEU A 112 -16.20 14.17 4.27
N ASP A 113 -17.05 15.19 4.05
CA ASP A 113 -17.97 15.28 2.90
C ASP A 113 -18.80 14.00 2.63
N GLY A 114 -19.28 13.37 3.70
CA GLY A 114 -20.05 12.13 3.64
C GLY A 114 -19.22 10.85 3.44
N LEU A 115 -17.89 10.96 3.34
CA LEU A 115 -16.95 9.84 3.25
C LEU A 115 -16.47 9.43 4.64
N VAL A 116 -16.28 8.13 4.87
CA VAL A 116 -15.89 7.56 6.16
C VAL A 116 -14.37 7.46 6.26
N TYR A 117 -13.80 7.83 7.41
CA TYR A 117 -12.37 7.65 7.69
C TYR A 117 -11.96 6.17 7.60
N VAL A 118 -10.87 5.89 6.86
CA VAL A 118 -10.37 4.54 6.61
C VAL A 118 -9.07 4.25 7.37
N ILE A 119 -8.04 5.08 7.17
CA ILE A 119 -6.69 4.91 7.71
C ILE A 119 -5.93 6.23 7.61
N MET A 120 -4.76 6.33 8.25
CA MET A 120 -3.81 7.42 8.04
C MET A 120 -2.37 6.91 7.84
N ILE A 121 -1.57 7.72 7.18
CA ILE A 121 -0.11 7.60 7.10
C ILE A 121 0.50 8.78 7.85
N ALA A 122 1.33 8.51 8.85
CA ALA A 122 2.15 9.55 9.47
C ALA A 122 3.43 9.75 8.66
N PHE A 123 3.81 11.00 8.43
CA PHE A 123 4.97 11.35 7.62
C PHE A 123 5.73 12.56 8.18
N GLY A 124 6.97 12.71 7.75
CA GLY A 124 7.86 13.79 8.18
C GLY A 124 9.21 13.70 7.49
N LYS A 125 10.05 14.71 7.72
CA LYS A 125 11.36 14.77 7.08
C LYS A 125 12.33 13.70 7.56
N VAL A 126 13.10 13.19 6.60
CA VAL A 126 14.22 12.28 6.82
C VAL A 126 15.35 12.59 5.84
N THR A 127 16.51 12.00 6.12
CA THR A 127 17.65 11.95 5.20
C THR A 127 17.72 10.58 4.53
N GLU A 128 18.47 10.48 3.43
CA GLU A 128 18.55 9.27 2.60
C GLU A 128 18.97 8.00 3.38
N VAL A 129 19.75 8.17 4.45
CA VAL A 129 20.21 7.07 5.33
C VAL A 129 19.06 6.36 6.05
N SER A 130 17.85 6.93 6.05
CA SER A 130 16.67 6.32 6.66
C SER A 130 16.03 5.24 5.78
N TYR A 131 16.34 5.22 4.48
CA TYR A 131 15.82 4.25 3.53
C TYR A 131 16.68 3.00 3.45
N ARG A 132 16.13 1.96 2.82
CA ARG A 132 16.87 0.72 2.59
C ARG A 132 17.94 0.91 1.53
N THR A 133 19.08 0.28 1.75
CA THR A 133 20.21 0.23 0.82
C THR A 133 20.43 -1.18 0.27
N SER A 134 19.84 -2.21 0.89
CA SER A 134 19.98 -3.60 0.45
C SER A 134 18.72 -4.44 0.65
N SER A 135 18.63 -5.53 -0.11
CA SER A 135 17.55 -6.52 0.00
C SER A 135 17.56 -7.28 1.34
N GLY A 136 18.72 -7.38 2.01
CA GLY A 136 18.85 -8.05 3.31
C GLY A 136 18.11 -7.37 4.46
N GLU A 137 17.71 -6.10 4.29
CA GLU A 137 16.93 -5.35 5.29
C GLU A 137 15.42 -5.70 5.26
N PHE A 138 14.98 -6.50 4.29
CA PHE A 138 13.61 -6.95 4.21
C PHE A 138 13.41 -8.24 5.00
N ASN A 139 12.58 -8.18 6.04
CA ASN A 139 12.05 -9.38 6.67
C ASN A 139 10.80 -9.83 5.91
N ARG A 140 10.95 -10.81 5.02
CA ARG A 140 9.86 -11.43 4.25
C ARG A 140 9.87 -12.95 4.42
N LYS A 141 8.68 -13.54 4.30
CA LYS A 141 8.50 -14.99 4.21
C LYS A 141 9.24 -15.52 2.98
N ASN A 142 9.59 -16.80 3.02
CA ASN A 142 10.14 -17.46 1.85
C ASN A 142 9.16 -17.32 0.67
N ILE A 143 9.68 -17.04 -0.52
CA ILE A 143 8.87 -16.85 -1.71
C ILE A 143 7.98 -18.06 -2.01
N THR A 144 8.43 -19.28 -1.71
CA THR A 144 7.65 -20.51 -1.91
C THR A 144 6.42 -20.60 -1.00
N GLU A 145 6.39 -19.87 0.13
CA GLU A 145 5.20 -19.77 0.98
C GLU A 145 4.16 -18.79 0.42
N LEU A 146 4.59 -17.86 -0.44
CA LEU A 146 3.79 -16.73 -0.90
C LEU A 146 3.34 -16.89 -2.36
N TRP A 147 4.16 -17.55 -3.18
CA TRP A 147 4.00 -17.59 -4.62
C TRP A 147 4.26 -18.99 -5.16
N GLN A 148 3.27 -19.54 -5.85
CA GLN A 148 3.34 -20.83 -6.55
C GLN A 148 3.24 -20.63 -8.07
N GLY A 149 3.91 -21.50 -8.81
CA GLY A 149 3.95 -21.48 -10.26
C GLY A 149 5.07 -20.61 -10.84
N ASP A 150 5.17 -20.72 -12.16
CA ASP A 150 6.25 -20.18 -12.96
C ASP A 150 5.80 -18.86 -13.58
N PHE A 151 6.48 -17.80 -13.14
CA PHE A 151 6.35 -16.45 -13.65
C PHE A 151 7.71 -15.77 -13.52
N ASN A 152 7.90 -14.63 -14.18
CA ASN A 152 9.17 -13.91 -14.16
C ASN A 152 9.71 -13.74 -12.72
N GLN A 153 10.92 -14.24 -12.47
CA GLN A 153 11.50 -14.34 -11.13
C GLN A 153 11.79 -12.96 -10.51
N ASP A 154 12.14 -11.96 -11.31
CA ASP A 154 12.40 -10.60 -10.81
C ASP A 154 11.11 -9.95 -10.32
N ILE A 155 10.01 -10.14 -11.05
CA ILE A 155 8.68 -9.67 -10.62
C ILE A 155 8.26 -10.36 -9.33
N LYS A 156 8.44 -11.69 -9.24
CA LYS A 156 8.14 -12.45 -8.02
C LYS A 156 8.94 -11.90 -6.83
N ASN A 157 10.25 -11.72 -6.99
CA ASN A 157 11.14 -11.24 -5.94
C ASN A 157 10.82 -9.80 -5.50
N ALA A 158 10.47 -8.92 -6.43
CA ALA A 158 10.14 -7.53 -6.11
C ALA A 158 8.74 -7.37 -5.50
N ALA A 159 7.74 -8.10 -5.99
CA ALA A 159 6.35 -8.00 -5.54
C ALA A 159 6.21 -8.33 -4.05
N ILE A 160 6.90 -9.37 -3.57
CA ILE A 160 6.83 -9.79 -2.17
C ILE A 160 7.42 -8.77 -1.19
N LEU A 161 8.13 -7.74 -1.68
CA LEU A 161 8.70 -6.67 -0.84
C LEU A 161 7.65 -5.66 -0.36
N ALA A 162 6.41 -5.73 -0.86
CA ALA A 162 5.30 -4.88 -0.44
C ALA A 162 5.16 -4.82 1.10
N PRO A 163 4.82 -3.66 1.69
CA PRO A 163 4.51 -3.59 3.11
C PRO A 163 3.17 -4.25 3.44
N SER A 164 3.01 -4.60 4.71
CA SER A 164 1.72 -5.04 5.25
C SER A 164 1.61 -4.74 6.74
N ALA A 165 0.39 -4.61 7.24
CA ALA A 165 0.11 -4.44 8.65
C ALA A 165 0.76 -5.57 9.48
N CYS A 166 1.53 -5.18 10.49
CA CYS A 166 2.33 -6.07 11.34
C CYS A 166 3.24 -7.03 10.56
N ASN A 167 3.64 -6.67 9.33
CA ASN A 167 4.39 -7.54 8.41
C ASN A 167 3.73 -8.90 8.17
N SER A 168 2.40 -8.95 8.19
CA SER A 168 1.61 -10.19 8.14
C SER A 168 1.66 -10.90 6.79
N GLN A 169 1.96 -10.17 5.70
CA GLN A 169 2.16 -10.70 4.34
C GLN A 169 1.01 -11.60 3.88
N PRO A 170 -0.21 -11.03 3.76
CA PRO A 170 -1.43 -11.81 3.55
C PRO A 170 -1.62 -12.33 2.13
N TRP A 171 -0.81 -11.91 1.17
CA TRP A 171 -0.94 -12.34 -0.23
C TRP A 171 -0.50 -13.79 -0.45
N ARG A 172 -1.27 -14.51 -1.27
CA ARG A 172 -0.90 -15.79 -1.88
C ARG A 172 -1.13 -15.67 -3.39
N ILE A 173 -0.16 -16.11 -4.17
CA ILE A 173 -0.18 -15.99 -5.61
C ILE A 173 -0.04 -17.37 -6.23
N GLU A 174 -0.93 -17.68 -7.15
CA GLU A 174 -0.81 -18.81 -8.07
C GLU A 174 -0.61 -18.22 -9.46
N SER A 175 0.38 -18.73 -10.20
CA SER A 175 0.74 -18.16 -11.49
C SER A 175 1.00 -19.22 -12.56
N THR A 176 0.75 -18.81 -13.79
CA THR A 176 1.23 -19.44 -15.02
C THR A 176 1.94 -18.35 -15.83
N GLU A 177 2.56 -18.69 -16.95
CA GLU A 177 3.24 -17.70 -17.81
C GLU A 177 2.34 -16.53 -18.23
N SER A 178 1.03 -16.75 -18.39
CA SER A 178 0.07 -15.76 -18.88
C SER A 178 -0.95 -15.28 -17.85
N GLN A 179 -0.88 -15.72 -16.59
CA GLN A 179 -1.89 -15.36 -15.60
C GLN A 179 -1.36 -15.31 -14.17
N LEU A 180 -1.74 -14.28 -13.41
CA LEU A 180 -1.60 -14.23 -11.95
C LEU A 180 -2.96 -14.29 -11.26
N SER A 181 -3.11 -15.23 -10.35
CA SER A 181 -4.24 -15.37 -9.43
C SER A 181 -3.82 -14.94 -8.04
N ILE A 182 -4.35 -13.83 -7.55
CA ILE A 182 -3.97 -13.23 -6.27
C ILE A 182 -5.07 -13.47 -5.24
N TYR A 183 -4.67 -13.98 -4.08
CA TYR A 183 -5.53 -14.30 -2.95
C TYR A 183 -5.03 -13.62 -1.68
N ARG A 184 -5.96 -13.34 -0.77
CA ARG A 184 -5.68 -12.98 0.63
C ARG A 184 -5.88 -14.22 1.50
N LYS A 185 -4.87 -14.58 2.28
CA LYS A 185 -4.93 -15.62 3.31
C LYS A 185 -5.49 -15.04 4.62
N LYS A 186 -6.55 -15.63 5.19
CA LYS A 186 -7.16 -15.16 6.45
C LYS A 186 -6.34 -15.55 7.68
N SER A 187 -5.73 -16.73 7.66
CA SER A 187 -4.96 -17.32 8.76
C SER A 187 -3.46 -16.93 8.74
N VAL A 188 -3.16 -15.63 8.68
CA VAL A 188 -1.77 -15.15 8.83
C VAL A 188 -1.36 -15.00 10.29
N ARG A 189 -0.10 -15.34 10.60
CA ARG A 189 0.50 -15.11 11.92
C ARG A 189 0.67 -13.61 12.15
N THR A 190 -0.07 -13.06 13.10
CA THR A 190 -0.01 -11.65 13.48
C THR A 190 -0.59 -11.46 14.88
N ILE A 191 -0.25 -10.34 15.52
CA ILE A 191 -0.82 -9.91 16.80
C ILE A 191 -2.22 -9.28 16.65
N MET A 192 -2.66 -9.00 15.42
CA MET A 192 -3.97 -8.41 15.16
C MET A 192 -5.11 -9.40 15.44
N THR A 193 -6.16 -8.92 16.11
CA THR A 193 -7.41 -9.67 16.27
C THR A 193 -8.04 -9.98 14.90
N PRO A 194 -8.87 -11.04 14.74
CA PRO A 194 -9.41 -11.43 13.44
C PRO A 194 -10.14 -10.30 12.69
N ARG A 195 -10.94 -9.48 13.38
CA ARG A 195 -11.66 -8.36 12.77
C ARG A 195 -10.72 -7.26 12.27
N ILE A 196 -9.75 -6.87 13.09
CA ILE A 196 -8.74 -5.86 12.74
C ILE A 196 -7.87 -6.36 11.59
N ARG A 197 -7.47 -7.63 11.64
CA ARG A 197 -6.69 -8.31 10.60
C ARG A 197 -7.43 -8.32 9.27
N ALA A 198 -8.70 -8.72 9.25
CA ALA A 198 -9.50 -8.75 8.04
C ALA A 198 -9.61 -7.37 7.39
N TYR A 199 -9.76 -6.32 8.20
CA TYR A 199 -9.81 -4.93 7.72
C TYR A 199 -8.48 -4.49 7.10
N PHE A 200 -7.38 -4.53 7.86
CA PHE A 200 -6.08 -4.04 7.37
C PHE A 200 -5.50 -4.91 6.26
N ASN A 201 -5.75 -6.23 6.27
CA ASN A 201 -5.27 -7.07 5.19
C ASN A 201 -5.97 -6.77 3.86
N MET A 202 -7.17 -6.18 3.81
CA MET A 202 -7.72 -5.69 2.54
C MET A 202 -6.98 -4.47 2.02
N ILE A 203 -6.53 -3.57 2.92
CA ILE A 203 -5.66 -2.45 2.56
C ILE A 203 -4.30 -2.98 2.06
N ASP A 204 -3.72 -3.95 2.78
CA ASP A 204 -2.45 -4.60 2.39
C ASP A 204 -2.53 -5.25 1.01
N MET A 205 -3.69 -5.81 0.64
CA MET A 205 -3.88 -6.32 -0.71
C MET A 205 -3.90 -5.21 -1.76
N GLY A 206 -4.49 -4.04 -1.47
CA GLY A 206 -4.42 -2.87 -2.36
C GLY A 206 -2.99 -2.39 -2.60
N ILE A 207 -2.19 -2.34 -1.53
CA ILE A 207 -0.75 -2.06 -1.57
C ILE A 207 -0.05 -3.07 -2.49
N PHE A 208 -0.29 -4.37 -2.30
CA PHE A 208 0.32 -5.42 -3.10
C PHE A 208 -0.05 -5.31 -4.60
N LEU A 209 -1.30 -4.97 -4.92
CA LEU A 209 -1.71 -4.71 -6.30
C LEU A 209 -0.99 -3.49 -6.91
N CYS A 210 -0.70 -2.45 -6.12
CA CYS A 210 0.11 -1.31 -6.58
C CYS A 210 1.54 -1.76 -6.93
N PHE A 211 2.14 -2.66 -6.15
CA PHE A 211 3.44 -3.24 -6.47
C PHE A 211 3.42 -3.99 -7.80
N ILE A 212 2.41 -4.85 -8.02
CA ILE A 212 2.25 -5.58 -9.28
C ILE A 212 2.12 -4.62 -10.46
N ASP A 213 1.28 -3.60 -10.35
CA ASP A 213 1.05 -2.63 -11.43
C ASP A 213 2.31 -1.80 -11.74
N VAL A 214 3.09 -1.40 -10.72
CA VAL A 214 4.40 -0.74 -10.90
C VAL A 214 5.38 -1.65 -11.65
N LEU A 215 5.44 -2.93 -11.27
CA LEU A 215 6.31 -3.92 -11.90
C LEU A 215 5.90 -4.16 -13.35
N PHE A 216 4.60 -4.37 -13.62
CA PHE A 216 4.10 -4.58 -14.96
C PHE A 216 4.32 -3.35 -15.86
N ASP A 217 4.13 -2.12 -15.34
CA ASP A 217 4.46 -0.89 -16.08
C ASP A 217 5.97 -0.75 -16.33
N TYR A 218 6.84 -1.18 -15.40
CA TYR A 218 8.28 -1.17 -15.60
C TYR A 218 8.74 -2.16 -16.68
N TYR A 219 8.28 -3.42 -16.59
CA TYR A 219 8.61 -4.48 -17.54
C TYR A 219 7.80 -4.41 -18.85
N GLN A 220 6.96 -3.39 -19.04
CA GLN A 220 6.11 -3.19 -20.22
C GLN A 220 5.16 -4.39 -20.48
N ILE A 221 4.72 -5.07 -19.41
CA ILE A 221 3.79 -6.19 -19.49
C ILE A 221 2.38 -5.64 -19.65
N LYS A 222 1.72 -5.99 -20.76
CA LYS A 222 0.31 -5.67 -20.99
C LYS A 222 -0.56 -6.69 -20.29
N TYR A 223 -1.61 -6.22 -19.62
CA TYR A 223 -2.50 -7.09 -18.88
C TYR A 223 -3.94 -6.59 -18.86
N GLN A 224 -4.86 -7.51 -18.56
CA GLN A 224 -6.21 -7.23 -18.10
C GLN A 224 -6.34 -7.64 -16.64
N LYS A 225 -6.96 -6.79 -15.83
CA LYS A 225 -7.15 -6.99 -14.39
C LYS A 225 -8.63 -7.15 -14.10
N GLU A 226 -8.97 -8.22 -13.39
CA GLU A 226 -10.33 -8.55 -12.99
C GLU A 226 -10.43 -8.73 -11.48
N PHE A 227 -11.57 -8.34 -10.92
CA PHE A 227 -11.92 -8.52 -9.52
C PHE A 227 -13.09 -9.50 -9.40
N PRO A 228 -13.14 -10.33 -8.34
CA PRO A 228 -14.31 -11.18 -8.09
C PRO A 228 -15.53 -10.33 -7.76
N SER A 229 -16.72 -10.90 -7.94
CA SER A 229 -17.99 -10.27 -7.55
C SER A 229 -18.16 -10.12 -6.04
N THR A 230 -17.41 -10.90 -5.25
CA THR A 230 -17.39 -10.83 -3.79
C THR A 230 -15.99 -11.11 -3.23
N PHE A 231 -15.67 -10.49 -2.09
CA PHE A 231 -14.45 -10.75 -1.30
C PHE A 231 -14.73 -11.62 -0.07
N GLU A 232 -15.82 -12.37 -0.12
CA GLU A 232 -16.19 -13.37 0.88
C GLU A 232 -15.89 -14.78 0.36
N SER A 233 -15.56 -15.68 1.27
CA SER A 233 -15.24 -17.08 0.95
C SER A 233 -15.33 -17.89 2.23
N ASN A 234 -15.71 -19.16 2.17
CA ASN A 234 -15.57 -20.09 3.30
C ASN A 234 -14.16 -20.69 3.40
N SER A 235 -13.36 -20.57 2.34
CA SER A 235 -11.95 -20.97 2.34
C SER A 235 -11.09 -19.98 3.14
N ASP A 236 -9.92 -20.45 3.56
CA ASP A 236 -8.87 -19.61 4.13
C ASP A 236 -8.26 -18.66 3.09
N LEU A 237 -8.33 -19.02 1.81
CA LEU A 237 -7.96 -18.17 0.68
C LEU A 237 -9.19 -17.45 0.13
N VAL A 238 -9.08 -16.12 0.06
CA VAL A 238 -10.08 -15.23 -0.54
C VAL A 238 -9.51 -14.67 -1.82
N LYS A 239 -10.16 -14.88 -2.97
CA LYS A 239 -9.71 -14.30 -4.24
C LYS A 239 -9.77 -12.77 -4.15
N ILE A 240 -8.74 -12.11 -4.68
CA ILE A 240 -8.63 -10.65 -4.69
C ILE A 240 -8.62 -10.12 -6.11
N ALA A 241 -7.76 -10.67 -6.97
CA ALA A 241 -7.66 -10.23 -8.35
C ALA A 241 -7.13 -11.35 -9.26
N THR A 242 -7.46 -11.26 -10.53
CA THR A 242 -6.82 -12.03 -11.61
C THR A 242 -6.18 -11.04 -12.59
N TYR A 243 -4.91 -11.25 -12.92
CA TYR A 243 -4.24 -10.56 -14.02
C TYR A 243 -4.08 -11.57 -15.16
N ARG A 244 -4.56 -11.25 -16.35
CA ARG A 244 -4.24 -11.99 -17.57
C ARG A 244 -3.25 -11.18 -18.39
N VAL A 245 -2.08 -11.74 -18.61
CA VAL A 245 -0.99 -11.12 -19.37
C VAL A 245 -1.23 -11.42 -20.84
N ASN A 246 -1.21 -10.37 -21.65
CA ASN A 246 -1.31 -10.48 -23.09
C ASN A 246 0.12 -10.55 -23.64
N ASN A 247 0.44 -11.65 -24.33
CA ASN A 247 1.67 -11.77 -25.11
C ASN A 247 1.61 -10.83 -26.33
#